data_AF-A0A2E5W4W6-F1
#
_entry.id   AF-A0A2E5W4W6-F1
#
_cell.length_a   1.000
_cell.length_b   1.000
_cell.length_c   1.000
_cell.angle_alpha   90.00
_cell.angle_beta   90.00
_cell.angle_gamma   90.00
#
_symmetry.space_group_name_H-M   'P 1'
#
loop_
_entity.id
_entity.type
_entity.pdbx_description
1 polymer ?
#
loop_
_entity_poly.entity_id
_entity_poly.type
_entity_poly.pdbx_seq_one_letter_code
_entity_poly.pdbx_strand_id
1 'polypeptide(L)'
;MKKLLTTEQIREQYDPDSILKDIEKFYEMNLEKLISCLKNEKSPLLNYSINNQISFLESRKKDDVIINKVASLLKDTIYFMMLSKKERTNTTQRMRRYYSTMLKHQSERINMFLDDPEIGAPRHSIDSNSKHKAMSQVRNILSIIQKSLNYEKKCRVSLARSGYLTGLQISMGKFFFYLNKIGMSQKDQISLVQNLFDDFDVDWDEGDRENIKLSLQKPALEYFKKNQSDLQQLSGELFSSSINDALLSNLIDHVLLLNRRVRRF
;
A
#
# COMPACT_ATOMS: atom_id res chain seq x y z
N MET A 1 13.71 19.74 23.28
CA MET A 1 13.44 18.70 22.25
C MET A 1 11.95 18.42 22.21
N LYS A 2 11.34 18.25 21.02
CA LYS A 2 9.94 17.77 20.93
C LYS A 2 9.87 16.34 21.50
N LYS A 3 8.81 16.03 22.24
CA LYS A 3 8.60 14.69 22.85
C LYS A 3 8.53 13.61 21.76
N LEU A 4 9.40 12.60 21.86
CA LEU A 4 9.45 11.48 20.92
C LEU A 4 8.38 10.43 21.29
N LEU A 5 7.19 10.55 20.69
CA LEU A 5 6.05 9.68 20.97
C LEU A 5 6.29 8.23 20.53
N THR A 6 5.90 7.27 21.36
CA THR A 6 5.92 5.83 21.01
C THR A 6 4.94 5.55 19.87
N THR A 7 5.12 4.43 19.15
CA THR A 7 4.16 4.04 18.10
C THR A 7 2.74 3.89 18.65
N GLU A 8 2.61 3.43 19.90
CA GLU A 8 1.32 3.33 20.60
C GLU A 8 0.68 4.69 20.83
N GLN A 9 1.41 5.67 21.35
CA GLN A 9 0.91 7.04 21.52
C GLN A 9 0.52 7.69 20.18
N ILE A 10 1.27 7.41 19.11
CA ILE A 10 0.94 7.88 17.76
C ILE A 10 -0.33 7.18 17.26
N ARG A 11 -0.53 5.88 17.56
CA ARG A 11 -1.78 5.17 17.26
C ARG A 11 -2.96 5.75 18.03
N GLU A 12 -2.81 6.07 19.31
CA GLU A 12 -3.87 6.73 20.08
C GLU A 12 -4.23 8.11 19.50
N GLN A 13 -3.22 8.88 19.07
CA GLN A 13 -3.43 10.22 18.52
C GLN A 13 -4.17 10.22 17.17
N TYR A 14 -3.83 9.29 16.28
CA TYR A 14 -4.36 9.26 14.93
C TYR A 14 -5.35 8.13 14.68
N ASP A 15 -5.55 7.21 15.61
CA ASP A 15 -6.40 6.01 15.56
C ASP A 15 -6.55 5.42 14.13
N PRO A 16 -5.44 4.92 13.55
CA PRO A 16 -5.46 4.30 12.23
C PRO A 16 -6.24 2.98 12.25
N ASP A 17 -6.35 2.33 13.40
CA ASP A 17 -6.96 1.02 13.55
C ASP A 17 -8.47 1.08 13.32
N SER A 18 -9.15 2.19 13.66
CA SER A 18 -10.56 2.37 13.29
C SER A 18 -10.75 2.33 11.77
N ILE A 19 -9.93 3.05 11.01
CA ILE A 19 -9.99 3.11 9.55
C ILE A 19 -9.73 1.72 8.96
N LEU A 20 -8.73 1.01 9.47
CA LEU A 20 -8.41 -0.34 9.01
C LEU A 20 -9.56 -1.32 9.26
N LYS A 21 -10.18 -1.25 10.45
CA LYS A 21 -11.37 -2.06 10.80
C LYS A 21 -12.58 -1.69 9.94
N ASP A 22 -12.80 -0.41 9.69
CA ASP A 22 -13.89 0.04 8.83
C ASP A 22 -13.70 -0.46 7.39
N ILE A 23 -12.47 -0.48 6.86
CA ILE A 23 -12.22 -1.06 5.54
C ILE A 23 -12.64 -2.54 5.48
N GLU A 24 -12.27 -3.33 6.51
CA GLU A 24 -12.68 -4.73 6.59
C GLU A 24 -14.20 -4.88 6.67
N LYS A 25 -14.82 -4.14 7.59
CA LYS A 25 -16.27 -4.16 7.80
C LYS A 25 -17.04 -3.77 6.55
N PHE A 26 -16.66 -2.68 5.89
CA PHE A 26 -17.32 -2.20 4.67
C PHE A 26 -17.16 -3.20 3.53
N TYR A 27 -16.00 -3.83 3.41
CA TYR A 27 -15.80 -4.87 2.41
C TYR A 27 -16.69 -6.10 2.67
N GLU A 28 -16.70 -6.62 3.90
CA GLU A 28 -17.52 -7.78 4.26
C GLU A 28 -19.01 -7.51 4.06
N MET A 29 -19.51 -6.35 4.50
CA MET A 29 -20.91 -5.96 4.36
C MET A 29 -21.36 -5.80 2.90
N ASN A 30 -20.44 -5.48 1.99
CA ASN A 30 -20.77 -5.18 0.59
C ASN A 30 -20.21 -6.22 -0.40
N LEU A 31 -19.62 -7.31 0.09
CA LEU A 31 -18.98 -8.31 -0.77
C LEU A 31 -19.98 -8.98 -1.71
N GLU A 32 -21.15 -9.35 -1.21
CA GLU A 32 -22.20 -9.96 -2.03
C GLU A 32 -22.72 -9.00 -3.10
N LYS A 33 -22.95 -7.73 -2.73
CA LYS A 33 -23.34 -6.67 -3.66
C LYS A 33 -22.26 -6.46 -4.74
N LEU A 34 -20.99 -6.41 -4.35
CA LEU A 34 -19.86 -6.28 -5.27
C LEU A 34 -19.80 -7.47 -6.24
N ILE A 35 -19.90 -8.70 -5.74
CA ILE A 35 -19.89 -9.89 -6.59
C ILE A 35 -21.08 -9.88 -7.55
N SER A 36 -22.26 -9.49 -7.09
CA SER A 36 -23.46 -9.37 -7.92
C SER A 36 -23.27 -8.33 -9.04
N CYS A 37 -22.74 -7.14 -8.72
CA CYS A 37 -22.38 -6.10 -9.69
C CYS A 37 -21.41 -6.64 -10.76
N LEU A 38 -20.34 -7.33 -10.33
CA LEU A 38 -19.33 -7.87 -11.23
C LEU A 38 -19.87 -9.01 -12.13
N LYS A 39 -20.87 -9.77 -11.64
CA LYS A 39 -21.57 -10.86 -12.34
C LYS A 39 -22.72 -10.41 -13.23
N ASN A 40 -23.12 -9.14 -13.18
CA ASN A 40 -24.22 -8.62 -13.97
C ASN A 40 -23.96 -8.91 -15.47
N GLU A 41 -24.99 -9.32 -16.22
CA GLU A 41 -24.88 -9.61 -17.67
C GLU A 41 -24.34 -8.41 -18.48
N LYS A 42 -24.54 -7.19 -17.97
CA LYS A 42 -24.02 -5.95 -18.56
C LYS A 42 -22.56 -5.66 -18.18
N SER A 43 -21.98 -6.44 -17.28
CA SER A 43 -20.58 -6.28 -16.85
C SER A 43 -19.65 -6.71 -17.97
N PRO A 44 -18.77 -5.82 -18.46
CA PRO A 44 -17.83 -6.19 -19.52
C PRO A 44 -16.79 -7.21 -19.04
N LEU A 45 -16.68 -7.44 -17.73
CA LEU A 45 -15.77 -8.44 -17.14
C LEU A 45 -16.07 -9.87 -17.61
N LEU A 46 -17.33 -10.18 -17.91
CA LEU A 46 -17.74 -11.51 -18.39
C LEU A 46 -17.21 -11.85 -19.79
N ASN A 47 -16.78 -10.85 -20.56
CA ASN A 47 -16.21 -11.06 -21.90
C ASN A 47 -14.74 -11.51 -21.86
N TYR A 48 -14.12 -11.54 -20.67
CA TYR A 48 -12.71 -11.81 -20.50
C TYR A 48 -12.49 -13.10 -19.73
N SER A 49 -11.67 -13.99 -20.29
CA SER A 49 -11.22 -15.20 -19.63
C SER A 49 -9.68 -15.20 -19.53
N ILE A 50 -9.15 -15.87 -18.51
CA ILE A 50 -7.70 -16.07 -18.40
C ILE A 50 -7.31 -17.04 -19.53
N ASN A 51 -6.60 -16.53 -20.54
CA ASN A 51 -6.02 -17.34 -21.61
C ASN A 51 -5.00 -18.34 -21.02
N ASN A 52 -5.47 -19.55 -20.73
CA ASN A 52 -4.68 -20.77 -20.58
C ASN A 52 -5.54 -21.93 -21.11
N GLN A 53 -5.23 -22.35 -22.34
CA GLN A 53 -5.66 -23.57 -23.05
C GLN A 53 -7.14 -24.03 -22.95
N ILE A 54 -7.72 -24.21 -24.13
CA ILE A 54 -9.14 -24.48 -24.39
C ILE A 54 -9.56 -25.82 -23.77
N SER A 55 -10.39 -25.76 -22.73
CA SER A 55 -11.32 -26.83 -22.35
C SER A 55 -12.71 -26.22 -22.25
N PHE A 56 -13.60 -26.64 -23.15
CA PHE A 56 -14.93 -26.07 -23.40
C PHE A 56 -15.91 -26.26 -22.23
N LEU A 57 -15.57 -27.10 -21.25
CA LEU A 57 -16.42 -27.45 -20.10
C LEU A 57 -16.09 -26.66 -18.81
N GLU A 58 -15.04 -25.83 -18.80
CA GLU A 58 -14.55 -25.14 -17.59
C GLU A 58 -14.96 -23.66 -17.47
N SER A 59 -15.73 -23.11 -18.42
CA SER A 59 -16.00 -21.67 -18.52
C SER A 59 -16.61 -21.06 -17.25
N ARG A 60 -17.69 -21.65 -16.70
CA ARG A 60 -18.37 -21.11 -15.51
C ARG A 60 -17.48 -21.02 -14.26
N LYS A 61 -16.59 -22.01 -14.06
CA LYS A 61 -15.64 -21.99 -12.92
C LYS A 61 -14.56 -20.93 -13.11
N LYS A 62 -14.17 -20.62 -14.36
CA LYS A 62 -13.15 -19.61 -14.68
C LYS A 62 -13.64 -18.19 -14.44
N ASP A 63 -14.92 -17.92 -14.72
CA ASP A 63 -15.54 -16.60 -14.51
C ASP A 63 -15.57 -16.25 -13.01
N ASP A 64 -15.94 -17.21 -12.16
CA ASP A 64 -15.94 -17.04 -10.70
C ASP A 64 -14.53 -16.72 -10.15
N VAL A 65 -13.46 -17.27 -10.73
CA VAL A 65 -12.09 -16.99 -10.30
C VAL A 65 -11.69 -15.54 -10.60
N ILE A 66 -12.00 -15.04 -11.80
CA ILE A 66 -11.71 -13.65 -12.19
C ILE A 66 -12.51 -12.69 -11.32
N ILE A 67 -13.80 -12.98 -11.11
CA ILE A 67 -14.70 -12.13 -10.33
C ILE A 67 -14.24 -12.06 -8.88
N ASN A 68 -13.96 -13.21 -8.24
CA ASN A 68 -13.42 -13.24 -6.88
C ASN A 68 -12.08 -12.52 -6.79
N LYS A 69 -11.23 -12.65 -7.81
CA LYS A 69 -9.95 -11.93 -7.85
C LYS A 69 -10.16 -10.43 -7.94
N VAL A 70 -11.01 -9.95 -8.84
CA VAL A 70 -11.35 -8.53 -8.99
C VAL A 70 -11.97 -7.98 -7.71
N ALA A 71 -12.93 -8.69 -7.12
CA ALA A 71 -13.55 -8.31 -5.85
C ALA A 71 -12.50 -8.12 -4.75
N SER A 72 -11.56 -9.07 -4.61
CA SER A 72 -10.47 -8.97 -3.63
C SER A 72 -9.55 -7.77 -3.84
N LEU A 73 -9.37 -7.31 -5.10
CA LEU A 73 -8.54 -6.16 -5.44
C LEU A 73 -9.26 -4.82 -5.15
N LEU A 74 -10.58 -4.83 -5.05
CA LEU A 74 -11.41 -3.65 -4.81
C LEU A 74 -11.72 -3.41 -3.33
N LYS A 75 -11.18 -4.21 -2.42
CA LYS A 75 -11.42 -4.10 -0.97
C LYS A 75 -11.35 -2.68 -0.40
N ASP A 76 -10.21 -2.03 -0.57
CA ASP A 76 -10.01 -0.65 -0.09
C ASP A 76 -10.84 0.35 -0.89
N THR A 77 -11.08 0.06 -2.17
CA THR A 77 -11.89 0.90 -3.06
C THR A 77 -13.33 0.96 -2.57
N ILE A 78 -13.93 -0.16 -2.15
CA ILE A 78 -15.28 -0.20 -1.59
C ILE A 78 -15.41 0.75 -0.40
N TYR A 79 -14.45 0.71 0.52
CA TYR A 79 -14.45 1.63 1.65
C TYR A 79 -14.48 3.10 1.19
N PHE A 80 -13.60 3.49 0.26
CA PHE A 80 -13.58 4.87 -0.23
C PHE A 80 -14.84 5.24 -1.04
N MET A 81 -15.41 4.31 -1.80
CA MET A 81 -16.65 4.53 -2.56
C MET A 81 -17.81 4.92 -1.64
N MET A 82 -17.92 4.25 -0.49
CA MET A 82 -18.98 4.48 0.50
C MET A 82 -18.80 5.74 1.35
N LEU A 83 -17.64 6.40 1.29
CA LEU A 83 -17.38 7.65 2.01
C LEU A 83 -17.77 8.87 1.17
N SER A 84 -18.18 9.96 1.81
CA SER A 84 -18.31 11.27 1.16
C SER A 84 -16.95 11.83 0.73
N LYS A 85 -16.93 12.77 -0.23
CA LYS A 85 -15.69 13.43 -0.69
C LYS A 85 -14.84 14.01 0.46
N LYS A 86 -15.49 14.58 1.47
CA LYS A 86 -14.84 15.15 2.67
C LYS A 86 -14.20 14.05 3.51
N GLU A 87 -14.91 12.95 3.75
CA GLU A 87 -14.42 11.81 4.52
C GLU A 87 -13.26 11.10 3.81
N ARG A 88 -13.35 10.86 2.50
CA ARG A 88 -12.25 10.30 1.69
C ARG A 88 -10.96 11.09 1.90
N THR A 89 -11.06 12.42 1.79
CA THR A 89 -9.93 13.32 1.97
C THR A 89 -9.38 13.25 3.40
N ASN A 90 -10.25 13.27 4.40
CA ASN A 90 -9.85 13.23 5.80
C ASN A 90 -9.16 11.90 6.16
N THR A 91 -9.71 10.77 5.73
CA THR A 91 -9.14 9.43 5.94
C THR A 91 -7.73 9.35 5.33
N THR A 92 -7.56 9.73 4.06
CA THR A 92 -6.24 9.71 3.42
C THR A 92 -5.25 10.63 4.14
N GLN A 93 -5.65 11.84 4.52
CA GLN A 93 -4.79 12.77 5.25
C GLN A 93 -4.40 12.23 6.64
N ARG A 94 -5.36 11.66 7.37
CA ARG A 94 -5.17 11.08 8.70
C ARG A 94 -4.17 9.92 8.64
N MET A 95 -4.34 8.98 7.71
CA MET A 95 -3.41 7.86 7.51
C MET A 95 -2.02 8.32 7.07
N ARG A 96 -1.93 9.29 6.15
CA ARG A 96 -0.64 9.85 5.73
C ARG A 96 0.08 10.55 6.88
N ARG A 97 -0.62 11.32 7.72
CA ARG A 97 -0.04 11.97 8.90
C ARG A 97 0.43 10.94 9.91
N TYR A 98 -0.39 9.92 10.20
CA TYR A 98 -0.02 8.81 11.08
C TYR A 98 1.32 8.19 10.65
N TYR A 99 1.41 7.73 9.41
CA TYR A 99 2.63 7.07 8.92
C TYR A 99 3.83 8.01 8.83
N SER A 100 3.63 9.27 8.40
CA SER A 100 4.73 10.25 8.38
C SER A 100 5.30 10.50 9.79
N THR A 101 4.43 10.65 10.80
CA THR A 101 4.84 10.85 12.19
C THR A 101 5.50 9.60 12.76
N MET A 102 4.94 8.41 12.51
CA MET A 102 5.52 7.13 12.89
C MET A 102 6.93 6.94 12.32
N LEU A 103 7.09 7.07 11.01
CA LEU A 103 8.39 6.94 10.33
C LEU A 103 9.39 7.96 10.86
N LYS A 104 8.95 9.20 11.10
CA LYS A 104 9.77 10.25 11.71
C LYS A 104 10.34 9.79 13.05
N HIS A 105 9.47 9.43 13.99
CA HIS A 105 9.89 9.10 15.34
C HIS A 105 10.69 7.79 15.41
N GLN A 106 10.37 6.79 14.59
CA GLN A 106 11.16 5.56 14.53
C GLN A 106 12.58 5.81 14.04
N SER A 107 12.75 6.58 12.97
CA SER A 107 14.07 6.87 12.44
C SER A 107 14.88 7.83 13.33
N GLU A 108 14.23 8.70 14.10
CA GLU A 108 14.89 9.48 15.16
C GLU A 108 15.42 8.58 16.29
N ARG A 109 14.66 7.57 16.75
CA ARG A 109 15.14 6.58 17.74
C ARG A 109 16.35 5.79 17.25
N ILE A 110 16.28 5.33 16.00
CA ILE A 110 17.37 4.54 15.42
C ILE A 110 18.62 5.42 15.27
N ASN A 111 18.49 6.69 14.85
CA ASN A 111 19.62 7.61 14.83
C ASN A 111 20.24 7.79 16.21
N MET A 112 19.43 8.02 17.26
CA MET A 112 19.95 8.13 18.63
C MET A 112 20.78 6.90 19.03
N PHE A 113 20.38 5.70 18.60
CA PHE A 113 21.16 4.48 18.84
C PHE A 113 22.45 4.41 18.02
N LEU A 114 22.37 4.77 16.75
CA LEU A 114 23.52 4.70 15.84
C LEU A 114 24.57 5.78 16.15
N ASP A 115 24.13 6.95 16.62
CA ASP A 115 24.97 8.11 16.93
C ASP A 115 25.77 7.94 18.24
N ASP A 116 25.32 7.08 19.15
CA ASP A 116 26.06 6.75 20.37
C ASP A 116 26.84 5.43 20.17
N PRO A 117 28.18 5.48 20.00
CA PRO A 117 29.02 4.30 19.77
C PRO A 117 29.18 3.41 21.01
N GLU A 118 28.82 3.89 22.21
CA GLU A 118 29.00 3.19 23.48
C GLU A 118 27.73 2.52 24.00
N ILE A 119 26.56 2.74 23.36
CA ILE A 119 25.34 1.99 23.69
C ILE A 119 25.60 0.48 23.69
N GLY A 120 25.29 -0.17 24.81
CA GLY A 120 25.45 -1.61 25.02
C GLY A 120 26.89 -2.06 25.26
N ALA A 121 27.85 -1.15 25.26
CA ALA A 121 29.26 -1.42 25.56
C ALA A 121 29.91 -0.17 26.19
N PRO A 122 29.50 0.21 27.42
CA PRO A 122 30.07 1.36 28.11
C PRO A 122 31.57 1.15 28.27
N ARG A 123 32.38 2.04 27.71
CA ARG A 123 33.83 1.90 27.77
C ARG A 123 34.33 2.52 29.06
N HIS A 124 35.00 1.72 29.88
CA HIS A 124 35.70 2.21 31.07
C HIS A 124 37.19 1.92 30.94
N SER A 125 38.03 2.95 30.83
CA SER A 125 39.50 2.85 30.80
C SER A 125 40.06 1.97 29.65
N ILE A 126 41.09 1.15 29.91
CA ILE A 126 41.82 0.29 28.95
C ILE A 126 41.02 -1.00 28.68
N ASP A 127 39.72 -0.88 28.44
CA ASP A 127 38.90 -2.04 28.15
C ASP A 127 39.14 -2.49 26.69
N SER A 128 39.90 -3.58 26.54
CA SER A 128 40.33 -4.12 25.24
C SER A 128 39.18 -4.78 24.45
N ASN A 129 38.02 -4.97 25.07
CA ASN A 129 36.88 -5.69 24.50
C ASN A 129 35.92 -4.80 23.68
N SER A 130 36.44 -3.75 23.05
CA SER A 130 35.66 -2.69 22.41
C SER A 130 34.96 -3.06 21.09
N LYS A 131 34.99 -4.34 20.67
CA LYS A 131 34.42 -4.84 19.40
C LYS A 131 33.54 -6.07 19.63
N HIS A 132 32.44 -5.89 20.35
CA HIS A 132 31.44 -6.94 20.50
C HIS A 132 30.77 -7.25 19.16
N LYS A 133 31.03 -8.45 18.60
CA LYS A 133 30.50 -8.86 17.28
C LYS A 133 28.96 -8.73 17.19
N ALA A 134 28.25 -9.06 18.28
CA ALA A 134 26.79 -8.93 18.30
C ALA A 134 26.33 -7.47 18.21
N MET A 135 27.02 -6.53 18.86
CA MET A 135 26.66 -5.10 18.77
C MET A 135 26.95 -4.53 17.39
N SER A 136 28.02 -5.01 16.73
CA SER A 136 28.28 -4.71 15.33
C SER A 136 27.13 -5.18 14.43
N GLN A 137 26.65 -6.41 14.62
CA GLN A 137 25.49 -6.92 13.88
C GLN A 137 24.21 -6.10 14.14
N VAL A 138 23.92 -5.74 15.40
CA VAL A 138 22.78 -4.88 15.74
C VAL A 138 22.87 -3.53 15.02
N ARG A 139 24.05 -2.88 15.02
CA ARG A 139 24.26 -1.62 14.30
C ARG A 139 24.08 -1.78 12.79
N ASN A 140 24.55 -2.88 12.20
CA ASN A 140 24.34 -3.16 10.78
C ASN A 140 22.85 -3.32 10.44
N ILE A 141 22.11 -4.08 11.24
CA ILE A 141 20.66 -4.26 11.09
C ILE A 141 19.94 -2.91 11.19
N LEU A 142 20.24 -2.13 12.24
CA LEU A 142 19.66 -0.81 12.45
C LEU A 142 19.99 0.16 11.32
N SER A 143 21.20 0.09 10.75
CA SER A 143 21.59 0.90 9.59
C SER A 143 20.75 0.57 8.34
N ILE A 144 20.47 -0.72 8.09
CA ILE A 144 19.59 -1.14 6.98
C ILE A 144 18.16 -0.63 7.21
N ILE A 145 17.62 -0.82 8.42
CA ILE A 145 16.29 -0.32 8.77
C ILE A 145 16.25 1.20 8.60
N GLN A 146 17.28 1.92 9.06
CA GLN A 146 17.36 3.38 8.93
C GLN A 146 17.38 3.85 7.48
N LYS A 147 18.17 3.18 6.62
CA LYS A 147 18.18 3.44 5.17
C LYS A 147 16.78 3.28 4.58
N SER A 148 16.09 2.19 4.90
CA SER A 148 14.71 1.94 4.45
C SER A 148 13.74 3.03 4.94
N LEU A 149 13.77 3.39 6.22
CA LEU A 149 12.89 4.45 6.77
C LEU A 149 13.16 5.80 6.10
N ASN A 150 14.42 6.13 5.83
CA ASN A 150 14.80 7.36 5.15
C ASN A 150 14.35 7.38 3.69
N TYR A 151 14.40 6.25 3.00
CA TYR A 151 13.86 6.11 1.66
C TYR A 151 12.34 6.39 1.65
N GLU A 152 11.57 5.75 2.54
CA GLU A 152 10.13 5.99 2.66
C GLU A 152 9.79 7.44 3.03
N LYS A 153 10.56 8.06 3.92
CA LYS A 153 10.42 9.49 4.22
C LYS A 153 10.58 10.36 2.97
N LYS A 154 11.61 10.11 2.15
CA LYS A 154 11.84 10.85 0.89
C LYS A 154 10.68 10.65 -0.07
N CYS A 155 10.22 9.42 -0.27
CA CYS A 155 9.06 9.11 -1.10
C CYS A 155 7.82 9.91 -0.64
N ARG A 156 7.57 9.97 0.67
CA ARG A 156 6.43 10.69 1.24
C ARG A 156 6.48 12.20 1.05
N VAL A 157 7.65 12.81 1.16
CA VAL A 157 7.82 14.25 0.92
C VAL A 157 7.50 14.59 -0.54
N SER A 158 7.75 13.67 -1.47
CA SER A 158 7.43 13.84 -2.89
C SER A 158 5.95 13.58 -3.26
N LEU A 159 5.11 13.14 -2.31
CA LEU A 159 3.71 12.86 -2.61
C LEU A 159 2.93 14.15 -2.81
N ALA A 160 2.13 14.20 -3.88
CA ALA A 160 1.17 15.26 -4.09
C ALA A 160 0.19 15.36 -2.92
N ARG A 161 -0.36 16.57 -2.72
CA ARG A 161 -1.39 16.83 -1.72
C ARG A 161 -2.57 15.89 -1.96
N SER A 162 -3.05 15.25 -0.90
CA SER A 162 -4.19 14.34 -0.98
C SER A 162 -5.49 15.10 -1.21
N GLY A 163 -6.19 14.77 -2.28
CA GLY A 163 -7.57 15.17 -2.56
C GLY A 163 -8.56 14.03 -2.30
N TYR A 164 -9.84 14.26 -2.61
CA TYR A 164 -10.92 13.28 -2.39
C TYR A 164 -10.75 12.00 -3.22
N LEU A 165 -10.03 12.08 -4.34
CA LEU A 165 -9.74 10.95 -5.22
C LEU A 165 -8.54 10.11 -4.82
N THR A 166 -7.64 10.67 -4.02
CA THR A 166 -6.32 10.06 -3.82
C THR A 166 -6.41 8.66 -3.22
N GLY A 167 -7.36 8.42 -2.31
CA GLY A 167 -7.64 7.09 -1.78
C GLY A 167 -8.06 6.09 -2.86
N LEU A 168 -9.03 6.47 -3.71
CA LEU A 168 -9.51 5.65 -4.83
C LEU A 168 -8.41 5.38 -5.86
N GLN A 169 -7.63 6.40 -6.22
CA GLN A 169 -6.52 6.26 -7.16
C GLN A 169 -5.50 5.24 -6.66
N ILE A 170 -5.11 5.30 -5.38
CA ILE A 170 -4.13 4.38 -4.80
C ILE A 170 -4.71 2.97 -4.67
N SER A 171 -5.95 2.83 -4.19
CA SER A 171 -6.58 1.52 -3.99
C SER A 171 -6.81 0.77 -5.31
N MET A 172 -7.18 1.48 -6.38
CA MET A 172 -7.52 0.87 -7.67
C MET A 172 -6.31 0.55 -8.55
N GLY A 173 -5.09 0.94 -8.17
CA GLY A 173 -3.88 0.71 -8.98
C GLY A 173 -3.65 -0.77 -9.33
N LYS A 174 -3.78 -1.67 -8.34
CA LYS A 174 -3.67 -3.13 -8.54
C LYS A 174 -4.81 -3.68 -9.39
N PHE A 175 -6.02 -3.15 -9.21
CA PHE A 175 -7.19 -3.53 -9.98
C PHE A 175 -6.98 -3.24 -11.46
N PHE A 176 -6.65 -1.99 -11.84
CA PHE A 176 -6.40 -1.65 -13.25
C PHE A 176 -5.20 -2.40 -13.84
N PHE A 177 -4.14 -2.61 -13.05
CA PHE A 177 -3.01 -3.42 -13.50
C PHE A 177 -3.43 -4.86 -13.82
N TYR A 178 -4.28 -5.46 -13.00
CA TYR A 178 -4.82 -6.81 -13.24
C TYR A 178 -5.73 -6.85 -14.48
N LEU A 179 -6.59 -5.85 -14.68
CA LEU A 179 -7.44 -5.76 -15.88
C LEU A 179 -6.61 -5.66 -17.17
N ASN A 180 -5.53 -4.87 -17.16
CA ASN A 180 -4.58 -4.84 -18.28
C ASN A 180 -3.94 -6.22 -18.51
N LYS A 181 -3.61 -6.95 -17.44
CA LYS A 181 -2.98 -8.28 -17.53
C LYS A 181 -3.90 -9.32 -18.18
N ILE A 182 -5.21 -9.24 -17.97
CA ILE A 182 -6.20 -10.14 -18.62
C ILE A 182 -6.60 -9.66 -20.02
N GLY A 183 -5.96 -8.60 -20.55
CA GLY A 183 -6.22 -8.07 -21.89
C GLY A 183 -7.46 -7.19 -22.00
N MET A 184 -8.01 -6.69 -20.87
CA MET A 184 -9.22 -5.86 -20.90
C MET A 184 -8.99 -4.52 -21.60
N SER A 185 -9.84 -4.18 -22.56
CA SER A 185 -9.77 -2.91 -23.28
C SER A 185 -10.01 -1.71 -22.35
N GLN A 186 -9.40 -0.55 -22.63
CA GLN A 186 -9.61 0.65 -21.80
C GLN A 186 -11.09 1.06 -21.74
N LYS A 187 -11.83 0.91 -22.83
CA LYS A 187 -13.27 1.20 -22.89
C LYS A 187 -14.06 0.34 -21.91
N ASP A 188 -13.73 -0.94 -21.85
CA ASP A 188 -14.39 -1.90 -20.96
C ASP A 188 -13.99 -1.67 -19.49
N GLN A 189 -12.73 -1.33 -19.23
CA GLN A 189 -12.30 -0.93 -17.89
C GLN A 189 -13.06 0.30 -17.39
N ILE A 190 -13.22 1.32 -18.24
CA ILE A 190 -14.00 2.52 -17.89
C ILE A 190 -15.46 2.14 -17.63
N SER A 191 -16.05 1.33 -18.50
CA SER A 191 -17.45 0.90 -18.37
C SER A 191 -17.68 0.06 -17.11
N LEU A 192 -16.72 -0.80 -16.73
CA LEU A 192 -16.75 -1.55 -15.48
C LEU A 192 -16.74 -0.62 -14.26
N VAL A 193 -15.92 0.42 -14.29
CA VAL A 193 -15.85 1.40 -13.20
C VAL A 193 -17.11 2.24 -13.13
N GLN A 194 -17.70 2.63 -14.27
CA GLN A 194 -19.00 3.32 -14.31
C GLN A 194 -20.07 2.48 -13.62
N ASN A 195 -20.23 1.22 -14.03
CA ASN A 195 -21.21 0.32 -13.41
C ASN A 195 -20.98 0.16 -11.90
N LEU A 196 -19.71 0.05 -11.47
CA LEU A 196 -19.37 -0.02 -10.05
C LEU A 196 -19.74 1.28 -9.30
N PHE A 197 -19.50 2.44 -9.88
CA PHE A 197 -19.81 3.72 -9.24
C PHE A 197 -21.31 3.97 -9.17
N ASP A 198 -22.03 3.62 -10.23
CA ASP A 198 -23.49 3.70 -10.30
C ASP A 198 -24.14 2.75 -9.28
N ASP A 199 -23.72 1.48 -9.25
CA ASP A 199 -24.30 0.48 -8.34
C ASP A 199 -24.06 0.82 -6.85
N PHE A 200 -23.02 1.59 -6.54
CA PHE A 200 -22.66 2.00 -5.17
C PHE A 200 -23.01 3.45 -4.86
N ASP A 201 -23.74 4.14 -5.74
CA ASP A 201 -24.18 5.53 -5.57
C ASP A 201 -23.01 6.47 -5.20
N VAL A 202 -21.86 6.26 -5.85
CA VAL A 202 -20.65 7.02 -5.56
C VAL A 202 -20.85 8.46 -5.98
N ASP A 203 -20.79 9.38 -5.03
CA ASP A 203 -20.77 10.83 -5.28
C ASP A 203 -19.56 11.23 -6.14
N TRP A 204 -19.78 11.18 -7.46
CA TRP A 204 -18.82 11.41 -8.53
C TRP A 204 -19.52 12.24 -9.62
N ASP A 205 -19.44 13.56 -9.50
CA ASP A 205 -20.02 14.52 -10.47
C ASP A 205 -19.34 14.47 -11.85
N GLU A 206 -18.21 13.77 -11.94
CA GLU A 206 -17.36 13.64 -13.11
C GLU A 206 -17.83 12.49 -14.03
N GLY A 207 -19.14 12.19 -14.12
CA GLY A 207 -19.74 11.04 -14.83
C GLY A 207 -19.41 10.87 -16.32
N ASP A 208 -18.57 11.74 -16.88
CA ASP A 208 -17.98 11.56 -18.20
C ASP A 208 -16.90 10.47 -18.20
N ARG A 209 -16.91 9.63 -19.23
CA ARG A 209 -15.93 8.54 -19.43
C ARG A 209 -14.50 9.06 -19.44
N GLU A 210 -14.31 10.27 -19.94
CA GLU A 210 -13.01 10.92 -20.01
C GLU A 210 -12.45 11.24 -18.62
N ASN A 211 -13.29 11.56 -17.64
CA ASN A 211 -12.83 11.82 -16.28
C ASN A 211 -12.40 10.54 -15.56
N ILE A 212 -13.10 9.41 -15.73
CA ILE A 212 -12.62 8.12 -15.19
C ILE A 212 -11.24 7.78 -15.75
N LYS A 213 -11.02 8.05 -17.02
CA LYS A 213 -9.71 7.84 -17.66
C LYS A 213 -8.64 8.76 -17.09
N LEU A 214 -8.89 10.06 -17.03
CA LEU A 214 -7.91 11.09 -16.70
C LEU A 214 -7.70 11.27 -15.19
N SER A 215 -8.78 11.32 -14.41
CA SER A 215 -8.78 11.61 -12.98
C SER A 215 -8.58 10.36 -12.12
N LEU A 216 -8.87 9.16 -12.62
CA LEU A 216 -8.82 7.93 -11.82
C LEU A 216 -7.85 6.88 -12.39
N GLN A 217 -8.11 6.37 -13.58
CA GLN A 217 -7.37 5.23 -14.16
C GLN A 217 -5.88 5.57 -14.40
N LYS A 218 -5.58 6.69 -15.07
CA LYS A 218 -4.21 7.12 -15.33
C LYS A 218 -3.41 7.32 -14.03
N PRO A 219 -3.87 8.15 -13.06
CA PRO A 219 -3.18 8.30 -11.78
C PRO A 219 -3.03 6.99 -11.00
N ALA A 220 -4.05 6.13 -11.00
CA ALA A 220 -3.98 4.84 -10.31
C ALA A 220 -2.87 3.93 -10.85
N LEU A 221 -2.75 3.85 -12.18
CA LEU A 221 -1.68 3.09 -12.84
C LEU A 221 -0.30 3.73 -12.62
N GLU A 222 -0.21 5.05 -12.64
CA GLU A 222 1.03 5.77 -12.35
C GLU A 222 1.52 5.53 -10.92
N TYR A 223 0.62 5.66 -9.93
CA TYR A 223 0.93 5.34 -8.53
C TYR A 223 1.38 3.89 -8.37
N PHE A 224 0.68 2.95 -9.00
CA PHE A 224 1.05 1.54 -8.93
C PHE A 224 2.42 1.26 -9.54
N LYS A 225 2.69 1.76 -10.75
CA LYS A 225 3.98 1.59 -11.45
C LYS A 225 5.13 2.23 -10.68
N LYS A 226 4.94 3.47 -10.20
CA LYS A 226 5.94 4.16 -9.39
C LYS A 226 6.25 3.36 -8.13
N ASN A 227 5.22 2.90 -7.41
CA ASN A 227 5.41 2.08 -6.22
C ASN A 227 6.15 0.77 -6.52
N GLN A 228 5.85 0.10 -7.63
CA GLN A 228 6.55 -1.13 -8.01
C GLN A 228 8.03 -0.88 -8.32
N SER A 229 8.33 0.18 -9.08
CA SER A 229 9.71 0.56 -9.43
C SER A 229 10.50 0.94 -8.19
N ASP A 230 9.93 1.76 -7.30
CA ASP A 230 10.56 2.18 -6.06
C ASP A 230 10.90 0.98 -5.16
N LEU A 231 9.98 0.01 -5.06
CA LEU A 231 10.20 -1.20 -4.26
C LEU A 231 11.32 -2.08 -4.83
N GLN A 232 11.42 -2.18 -6.16
CA GLN A 232 12.51 -2.91 -6.82
C GLN A 232 13.86 -2.22 -6.57
N GLN A 233 13.91 -0.90 -6.70
CA GLN A 233 15.12 -0.11 -6.43
C GLN A 233 15.57 -0.28 -4.98
N LEU A 234 14.65 -0.17 -4.02
CA LEU A 234 14.95 -0.32 -2.61
C LEU A 234 15.54 -1.69 -2.29
N SER A 235 14.98 -2.77 -2.83
CA SER A 235 15.53 -4.12 -2.63
C SER A 235 16.99 -4.22 -3.11
N GLY A 236 17.36 -3.53 -4.19
CA GLY A 236 18.74 -3.45 -4.66
C GLY A 236 19.66 -2.62 -3.75
N GLU A 237 19.16 -1.50 -3.21
CA GLU A 237 19.92 -0.58 -2.35
C GLU A 237 20.18 -1.13 -0.93
N LEU A 238 19.38 -2.11 -0.47
CA LEU A 238 19.51 -2.70 0.86
C LEU A 238 20.57 -3.80 0.96
N PHE A 239 21.34 -4.06 -0.11
CA PHE A 239 22.43 -5.03 -0.08
C PHE A 239 23.45 -4.73 1.03
N SER A 240 23.87 -5.77 1.74
CA SER A 240 24.88 -5.67 2.80
C SER A 240 25.70 -6.93 2.88
N SER A 241 27.02 -6.82 2.66
CA SER A 241 27.98 -7.92 2.83
C SER A 241 28.29 -8.24 4.29
N SER A 242 27.78 -7.45 5.23
CA SER A 242 28.07 -7.54 6.66
C SER A 242 27.05 -8.38 7.46
N ILE A 243 26.01 -8.87 6.78
CA ILE A 243 24.92 -9.67 7.34
C ILE A 243 24.80 -10.94 6.49
N ASN A 244 24.43 -12.05 7.10
CA ASN A 244 24.19 -13.28 6.34
C ASN A 244 22.96 -13.16 5.43
N ASP A 245 22.96 -13.92 4.34
CA ASP A 245 21.93 -13.81 3.30
C ASP A 245 20.51 -14.11 3.81
N ALA A 246 20.39 -15.07 4.73
CA ALA A 246 19.10 -15.43 5.32
C ALA A 246 18.47 -14.28 6.13
N LEU A 247 19.26 -13.60 6.97
CA LEU A 247 18.75 -12.47 7.76
C LEU A 247 18.53 -11.25 6.86
N LEU A 248 19.39 -11.03 5.87
CA LEU A 248 19.21 -9.97 4.89
C LEU A 248 17.90 -10.14 4.10
N SER A 249 17.62 -11.35 3.62
CA SER A 249 16.37 -11.67 2.92
C SER A 249 15.14 -11.41 3.80
N ASN A 250 15.19 -11.84 5.06
CA ASN A 250 14.11 -11.59 6.02
C ASN A 250 13.90 -10.09 6.28
N LEU A 251 14.98 -9.31 6.41
CA LEU A 251 14.90 -7.85 6.56
C LEU A 251 14.28 -7.19 5.32
N ILE A 252 14.65 -7.63 4.12
CA ILE A 252 14.06 -7.13 2.87
C ILE A 252 12.56 -7.42 2.85
N ASP A 253 12.13 -8.64 3.18
CA ASP A 253 10.71 -8.99 3.25
C ASP A 253 9.95 -8.12 4.26
N HIS A 254 10.54 -7.88 5.43
CA HIS A 254 9.97 -6.99 6.43
C HIS A 254 9.82 -5.55 5.91
N VAL A 255 10.84 -5.03 5.23
CA VAL A 255 10.82 -3.69 4.62
C VAL A 255 9.75 -3.61 3.53
N LEU A 256 9.65 -4.62 2.66
CA LEU A 256 8.62 -4.66 1.62
C LEU A 256 7.21 -4.67 2.24
N LEU A 257 7.01 -5.41 3.33
CA LEU A 257 5.75 -5.43 4.06
C LEU A 257 5.42 -4.06 4.68
N LEU A 258 6.41 -3.41 5.30
CA LEU A 258 6.27 -2.06 5.86
C LEU A 258 5.85 -1.07 4.78
N ASN A 259 6.54 -1.06 3.65
CA ASN A 259 6.26 -0.13 2.56
C ASN A 259 4.87 -0.35 1.97
N ARG A 260 4.44 -1.61 1.81
CA ARG A 260 3.08 -1.92 1.36
C ARG A 260 2.01 -1.35 2.30
N ARG A 261 2.25 -1.39 3.62
CA ARG A 261 1.32 -0.82 4.62
C ARG A 261 1.33 0.71 4.58
N VAL A 262 2.52 1.28 4.57
CA VAL A 262 2.76 2.72 4.57
C VAL A 262 2.16 3.35 3.30
N ARG A 263 2.36 2.76 2.12
CA ARG A 263 1.94 3.31 0.83
C ARG A 263 0.48 2.97 0.46
N ARG A 264 -0.32 2.42 1.38
CA ARG A 264 -1.74 2.11 1.18
C ARG A 264 -2.62 3.37 1.04
N PHE A 265 -2.13 4.56 1.45
CA PHE A 265 -2.87 5.83 1.51
C PHE A 265 -2.02 7.03 1.05
#